data_AF-A0A929C226-F1
#
_entry.id   AF-A0A929C226-F1
#
_cell.length_a   1.000
_cell.length_b   1.000
_cell.length_c   1.000
_cell.angle_alpha   90.00
_cell.angle_beta   90.00
_cell.angle_gamma   90.00
#
_symmetry.space_group_name_H-M   'P 1'
#
loop_
_entity.id
_entity.type
_entity.pdbx_description
1 polymer ?
#
loop_
_entity_poly.entity_id
_entity_poly.type
_entity_poly.pdbx_seq_one_letter_code
_entity_poly.pdbx_strand_id
1 'polypeptide(L)'
;MKSNVTLAEMEAAHNLLAEFSYEKRPVERGYANRTLYINLSENTISEKPVTDEMKQLFTGGRGFALWRLWNAVDGDTRWDDPQNELVIAGGPIGGTTSYPGLGKSTVVTISPLTHSIIDSNAGGYFGPYLKFAGWDALEIQGKAERDVIIMINGDEGRVTIEEAPLE
;
A
#
# COMPACT_ATOMS: atom_id res chain seq x y z
N MET A 1 -2.47 -7.22 30.47
CA MET A 1 -1.10 -7.61 30.86
C MET A 1 -0.23 -7.35 29.65
N LYS A 2 0.72 -6.42 29.71
CA LYS A 2 1.70 -6.29 28.61
C LYS A 2 2.65 -7.48 28.77
N SER A 3 2.68 -8.35 27.76
CA SER A 3 3.66 -9.42 27.70
C SER A 3 5.06 -8.78 27.70
N ASN A 4 6.00 -9.31 28.48
CA ASN A 4 7.39 -8.84 28.53
C ASN A 4 8.16 -9.40 27.32
N VAL A 5 7.61 -9.29 26.11
CA VAL A 5 8.29 -9.74 24.89
C VAL A 5 9.19 -8.60 24.42
N THR A 6 10.46 -8.92 24.17
CA THR A 6 11.44 -7.99 23.60
C THR A 6 11.27 -7.89 22.09
N LEU A 7 11.70 -6.78 21.48
CA LEU A 7 11.67 -6.62 20.02
C LEU A 7 12.40 -7.76 19.28
N ALA A 8 13.52 -8.23 19.82
CA ALA A 8 14.27 -9.34 19.24
C ALA A 8 13.49 -10.67 19.28
N GLU A 9 12.69 -10.89 20.33
CA GLU A 9 11.80 -12.06 20.41
C GLU A 9 10.63 -11.95 19.43
N MET A 10 10.09 -10.75 19.22
CA MET A 10 9.05 -10.49 18.20
C MET A 10 9.59 -10.78 16.79
N GLU A 11 10.71 -10.16 16.42
CA GLU A 11 11.37 -10.37 15.12
C GLU A 11 11.73 -11.83 14.87
N ALA A 12 12.22 -12.55 15.90
CA ALA A 12 12.57 -13.97 15.77
C ALA A 12 11.35 -14.89 15.64
N ALA A 13 10.16 -14.43 16.08
CA ALA A 13 8.92 -15.18 15.97
C ALA A 13 8.21 -14.97 14.63
N HIS A 14 8.65 -14.01 13.81
CA HIS A 14 8.09 -13.80 12.49
C HIS A 14 8.32 -15.01 11.59
N ASN A 15 7.28 -15.39 10.82
CA ASN A 15 7.37 -16.45 9.84
C ASN A 15 7.03 -15.91 8.43
N LEU A 16 7.95 -16.10 7.49
CA LEU A 16 7.78 -15.61 6.11
C LEU A 16 6.68 -16.40 5.39
N LEU A 17 5.63 -15.72 4.95
CA LEU A 17 4.51 -16.29 4.19
C LEU A 17 4.69 -16.09 2.68
N ALA A 18 5.18 -14.94 2.27
CA ALA A 18 5.43 -14.62 0.87
C ALA A 18 6.55 -13.59 0.71
N GLU A 19 7.24 -13.66 -0.43
CA GLU A 19 8.29 -12.73 -0.80
C GLU A 19 8.16 -12.35 -2.28
N PHE A 20 8.44 -11.09 -2.57
CA PHE A 20 8.55 -10.57 -3.93
C PHE A 20 9.77 -9.66 -4.05
N SER A 21 10.68 -10.05 -4.94
CA SER A 21 11.85 -9.26 -5.30
C SER A 21 11.60 -8.51 -6.61
N TYR A 22 12.04 -7.25 -6.67
CA TYR A 22 11.83 -6.37 -7.82
C TYR A 22 13.01 -5.46 -8.05
N GLU A 23 13.24 -5.11 -9.32
CA GLU A 23 14.22 -4.10 -9.67
C GLU A 23 13.62 -2.70 -9.45
N LYS A 24 14.40 -1.85 -8.77
CA LYS A 24 14.05 -0.44 -8.57
C LYS A 24 14.27 0.33 -9.86
N ARG A 25 13.21 1.01 -10.33
CA ARG A 25 13.23 1.82 -11.54
C ARG A 25 13.27 3.31 -11.19
N PRO A 26 13.89 4.17 -12.01
CA PRO A 26 13.87 5.62 -11.78
C PRO A 26 12.45 6.17 -11.85
N VAL A 27 12.18 7.18 -11.03
CA VAL A 27 10.92 7.94 -11.10
C VAL A 27 11.00 8.92 -12.27
N GLU A 28 10.10 8.78 -13.23
CA GLU A 28 10.05 9.61 -14.43
C GLU A 28 8.92 10.64 -14.31
N ARG A 29 9.29 11.93 -14.32
CA ARG A 29 8.34 13.06 -14.21
C ARG A 29 7.37 12.91 -13.03
N GLY A 30 7.82 12.33 -11.92
CA GLY A 30 7.04 12.13 -10.70
C GLY A 30 6.34 10.77 -10.58
N TYR A 31 6.40 9.91 -11.59
CA TYR A 31 5.75 8.59 -11.60
C TYR A 31 6.76 7.45 -11.53
N ALA A 32 6.48 6.48 -10.67
CA ALA A 32 7.15 5.18 -10.70
C ALA A 32 6.57 4.25 -11.79
N ASN A 33 5.42 4.62 -12.35
CA ASN A 33 4.69 3.91 -13.42
C ASN A 33 4.17 2.52 -13.03
N ARG A 34 4.08 2.24 -11.72
CA ARG A 34 3.57 0.97 -11.18
C ARG A 34 3.04 1.14 -9.76
N THR A 35 2.14 0.25 -9.37
CA THR A 35 1.62 0.12 -8.01
C THR A 35 1.94 -1.26 -7.45
N LEU A 36 2.12 -1.34 -6.14
CA LEU A 36 2.36 -2.58 -5.42
C LEU A 36 1.01 -3.16 -5.01
N TYR A 37 0.69 -4.36 -5.46
CA TYR A 37 -0.52 -5.08 -5.11
C TYR A 37 -0.20 -6.26 -4.20
N ILE A 38 -0.92 -6.34 -3.08
CA ILE A 38 -0.79 -7.40 -2.09
C ILE A 38 -2.18 -7.98 -1.82
N ASN A 39 -2.34 -9.29 -2.02
CA ASN A 39 -3.52 -10.03 -1.62
C ASN A 39 -3.20 -10.92 -0.41
N LEU A 40 -3.79 -10.61 0.73
CA LEU A 40 -3.55 -11.29 2.00
C LEU A 40 -4.26 -12.65 2.11
N SER A 41 -5.33 -12.88 1.34
CA SER A 41 -6.00 -14.19 1.32
C SER A 41 -5.21 -15.21 0.52
N GLU A 42 -4.47 -14.77 -0.49
CA GLU A 42 -3.67 -15.63 -1.37
C GLU A 42 -2.17 -15.55 -1.07
N ASN A 43 -1.75 -14.73 -0.09
CA ASN A 43 -0.36 -14.36 0.15
C ASN A 43 0.39 -13.99 -1.13
N THR A 44 -0.25 -13.24 -2.02
CA THR A 44 0.29 -12.88 -3.32
C THR A 44 0.77 -11.44 -3.33
N ILE A 45 1.97 -11.20 -3.86
CA ILE A 45 2.55 -9.88 -4.05
C ILE A 45 2.88 -9.73 -5.54
N SER A 46 2.46 -8.62 -6.16
CA SER A 46 2.76 -8.35 -7.58
C SER A 46 2.76 -6.85 -7.90
N GLU A 47 3.22 -6.50 -9.10
CA GLU A 47 3.13 -5.14 -9.63
C GLU A 47 1.95 -4.98 -10.60
N LYS A 48 1.18 -3.90 -10.47
CA LYS A 48 0.18 -3.47 -11.48
C LYS A 48 0.67 -2.21 -12.19
N PRO A 49 0.46 -2.06 -13.51
CA PRO A 49 0.94 -0.89 -14.24
C PRO A 49 0.13 0.37 -13.89
N VAL A 50 0.77 1.54 -13.84
CA VAL A 50 0.08 2.83 -13.92
C VAL A 50 0.00 3.24 -15.37
N THR A 51 -1.21 3.16 -15.94
CA THR A 51 -1.45 3.44 -17.36
C THR A 51 -1.43 4.94 -17.64
N ASP A 52 -1.27 5.32 -18.91
CA ASP A 52 -1.35 6.72 -19.31
C ASP A 52 -2.76 7.28 -19.13
N GLU A 53 -3.80 6.45 -19.28
CA GLU A 53 -5.18 6.81 -18.96
C GLU A 53 -5.34 7.21 -17.49
N MET A 54 -4.79 6.41 -16.56
CA MET A 54 -4.81 6.76 -15.13
C MET A 54 -4.17 8.13 -14.90
N LYS A 55 -3.00 8.39 -15.49
CA LYS A 55 -2.30 9.68 -15.34
C LYS A 55 -3.12 10.83 -15.90
N GLN A 56 -3.71 10.66 -17.08
CA GLN A 56 -4.51 11.70 -17.75
C GLN A 56 -5.79 12.04 -16.99
N LEU A 57 -6.51 11.03 -16.51
CA LEU A 57 -7.79 11.22 -15.83
C LEU A 57 -7.61 11.66 -14.36
N PHE A 58 -6.59 11.15 -13.67
CA PHE A 58 -6.52 11.24 -12.21
C PHE A 58 -5.25 11.88 -11.65
N THR A 59 -4.19 12.05 -12.45
CA THR A 59 -2.89 12.62 -12.04
C THR A 59 -2.13 11.86 -10.93
N GLY A 60 -2.78 11.26 -9.93
CA GLY A 60 -2.13 10.54 -8.83
C GLY A 60 -2.94 10.61 -7.53
N GLY A 61 -2.31 10.23 -6.41
CA GLY A 61 -2.88 10.38 -5.06
C GLY A 61 -4.26 9.75 -4.93
N ARG A 62 -5.23 10.50 -4.38
CA ARG A 62 -6.63 10.07 -4.22
C ARG A 62 -7.21 9.49 -5.50
N GLY A 63 -6.91 10.07 -6.66
CA GLY A 63 -7.46 9.61 -7.94
C GLY A 63 -6.97 8.22 -8.33
N PHE A 64 -5.69 7.91 -8.09
CA PHE A 64 -5.17 6.55 -8.30
C PHE A 64 -5.77 5.56 -7.30
N ALA A 65 -5.91 5.97 -6.04
CA ALA A 65 -6.52 5.13 -5.02
C ALA A 65 -8.00 4.81 -5.33
N LEU A 66 -8.76 5.79 -5.81
CA LEU A 66 -10.13 5.60 -6.29
C LEU A 66 -10.19 4.72 -7.54
N TRP A 67 -9.29 4.91 -8.50
CA TRP A 67 -9.23 4.07 -9.69
C TRP A 67 -9.02 2.59 -9.32
N ARG A 68 -8.09 2.30 -8.41
CA ARG A 68 -7.82 0.93 -7.96
C ARG A 68 -9.01 0.33 -7.23
N LEU A 69 -9.54 1.04 -6.23
CA LEU A 69 -10.73 0.60 -5.51
C LEU A 69 -11.91 0.33 -6.44
N TRP A 70 -12.19 1.25 -7.38
CA TRP A 70 -13.29 1.12 -8.34
C TRP A 70 -13.20 -0.15 -9.19
N ASN A 71 -11.99 -0.58 -9.55
CA ASN A 71 -11.79 -1.81 -10.33
C ASN A 71 -11.78 -3.08 -9.47
N ALA A 72 -11.70 -2.95 -8.15
CA ALA A 72 -11.63 -4.07 -7.22
C ALA A 72 -12.99 -4.47 -6.62
N VAL A 73 -13.94 -3.53 -6.56
CA VAL A 73 -15.24 -3.71 -5.89
C VAL A 73 -16.42 -3.58 -6.84
N ASP A 74 -17.57 -4.08 -6.41
CA ASP A 74 -18.87 -3.87 -7.05
C ASP A 74 -19.86 -3.17 -6.09
N GLY A 75 -21.12 -3.01 -6.51
CA GLY A 75 -22.16 -2.37 -5.70
C GLY A 75 -22.57 -3.15 -4.44
N ASP A 76 -22.26 -4.45 -4.40
CA ASP A 76 -22.62 -5.34 -3.29
C ASP A 76 -21.49 -5.50 -2.27
N THR A 77 -20.27 -5.11 -2.64
CA THR A 77 -19.11 -5.14 -1.76
C THR A 77 -19.31 -4.28 -0.50
N ARG A 78 -18.93 -4.83 0.64
CA ARG A 78 -19.00 -4.21 1.97
C ARG A 78 -17.61 -3.96 2.54
N TRP A 79 -17.56 -3.18 3.61
CA TRP A 79 -16.30 -2.70 4.19
C TRP A 79 -15.41 -3.85 4.69
N ASP A 80 -16.01 -4.95 5.13
CA ASP A 80 -15.33 -6.15 5.63
C ASP A 80 -15.26 -7.26 4.60
N ASP A 81 -15.61 -7.04 3.34
CA ASP A 81 -15.42 -8.08 2.32
C ASP A 81 -13.96 -8.15 1.88
N PRO A 82 -13.41 -9.35 1.58
CA PRO A 82 -12.04 -9.49 1.10
C PRO A 82 -11.78 -8.73 -0.22
N GLN A 83 -12.82 -8.42 -0.98
CA GLN A 83 -12.76 -7.62 -2.20
C GLN A 83 -12.46 -6.14 -1.93
N ASN A 84 -12.85 -5.61 -0.75
CA ASN A 84 -12.65 -4.21 -0.39
C ASN A 84 -11.15 -3.92 -0.22
N GLU A 85 -10.58 -3.23 -1.21
CA GLU A 85 -9.19 -2.83 -1.16
C GLU A 85 -8.98 -1.64 -0.20
N LEU A 86 -7.87 -1.69 0.54
CA LEU A 86 -7.29 -0.53 1.19
C LEU A 86 -6.14 -0.04 0.32
N VAL A 87 -6.30 1.15 -0.27
CA VAL A 87 -5.33 1.71 -1.21
C VAL A 87 -4.68 2.96 -0.63
N ILE A 88 -3.35 2.97 -0.54
CA ILE A 88 -2.56 4.11 -0.12
C ILE A 88 -1.80 4.67 -1.31
N ALA A 89 -2.04 5.93 -1.66
CA ALA A 89 -1.42 6.54 -2.83
C ALA A 89 -0.86 7.94 -2.55
N GLY A 90 0.29 8.23 -3.17
CA GLY A 90 0.92 9.55 -3.18
C GLY A 90 0.68 10.29 -4.49
N GLY A 91 0.83 11.61 -4.49
CA GLY A 91 0.83 12.41 -5.72
C GLY A 91 2.14 12.27 -6.51
N PRO A 92 2.18 12.73 -7.78
CA PRO A 92 3.40 12.69 -8.60
C PRO A 92 4.52 13.59 -8.04
N ILE A 93 4.17 14.62 -7.29
CA ILE A 93 5.13 15.48 -6.58
C ILE A 93 5.44 14.96 -5.16
N GLY A 94 4.94 13.79 -4.77
CA GLY A 94 5.17 13.22 -3.44
C GLY A 94 6.67 12.96 -3.23
N GLY A 95 7.21 13.48 -2.12
CA GLY A 95 8.61 13.27 -1.74
C GLY A 95 9.64 14.17 -2.45
N THR A 96 9.25 15.08 -3.35
CA THR A 96 10.23 16.09 -3.83
C THR A 96 10.54 17.12 -2.75
N THR A 97 11.81 17.54 -2.68
CA THR A 97 12.33 18.51 -1.70
C THR A 97 12.20 19.95 -2.18
N SER A 98 11.81 20.17 -3.44
CA SER A 98 11.69 21.51 -4.02
C SER A 98 10.52 22.33 -3.47
N TYR A 99 9.53 21.69 -2.83
CA TYR A 99 8.38 22.37 -2.24
C TYR A 99 8.10 21.88 -0.82
N PRO A 100 7.61 22.74 0.08
CA PRO A 100 7.23 22.33 1.44
C PRO A 100 5.95 21.48 1.42
N GLY A 101 5.84 20.55 2.38
CA GLY A 101 4.60 19.82 2.66
C GLY A 101 4.30 18.64 1.72
N LEU A 102 5.27 18.15 0.96
CA LEU A 102 5.07 17.11 -0.06
C LEU A 102 5.13 15.65 0.46
N GLY A 103 5.04 15.46 1.78
CA GLY A 103 5.01 14.15 2.42
C GLY A 103 3.61 13.54 2.56
N LYS A 104 2.66 13.91 1.69
CA LYS A 104 1.26 13.48 1.81
C LYS A 104 1.01 12.13 1.14
N SER A 105 0.21 11.32 1.81
CA SER A 105 -0.38 10.07 1.32
C SER A 105 -1.88 10.08 1.60
N THR A 106 -2.66 9.50 0.70
CA THR A 106 -4.11 9.36 0.86
C THR A 106 -4.46 7.89 0.92
N VAL A 107 -5.25 7.50 1.92
CA VAL A 107 -5.79 6.15 2.09
C VAL A 107 -7.25 6.17 1.63
N VAL A 108 -7.64 5.22 0.78
CA VAL A 108 -9.00 5.08 0.27
C VAL A 108 -9.48 3.64 0.44
N THR A 109 -10.73 3.47 0.89
CA THR A 109 -11.41 2.16 1.05
C THR A 109 -12.92 2.39 1.24
N ILE A 110 -13.72 1.34 1.36
CA ILE A 110 -15.11 1.43 1.86
C ILE A 110 -15.10 1.56 3.39
N SER A 111 -15.76 2.60 3.90
CA SER A 111 -15.77 2.90 5.34
C SER A 111 -16.67 1.94 6.14
N PRO A 112 -16.21 1.40 7.29
CA PRO A 112 -17.07 0.70 8.23
C PRO A 112 -18.12 1.60 8.90
N LEU A 113 -17.90 2.92 8.95
CA LEU A 113 -18.80 3.85 9.60
C LEU A 113 -19.94 4.30 8.68
N THR A 114 -19.63 4.58 7.42
CA THR A 114 -20.59 5.17 6.46
C THR A 114 -21.06 4.19 5.39
N HIS A 115 -20.43 3.01 5.31
CA HIS A 115 -20.65 2.01 4.26
C HIS A 115 -20.48 2.57 2.84
N SER A 116 -19.74 3.66 2.72
CA SER A 116 -19.45 4.38 1.47
C SER A 116 -17.94 4.57 1.34
N ILE A 117 -17.49 4.90 0.14
CA ILE A 117 -16.08 5.21 -0.12
C ILE A 117 -15.65 6.38 0.77
N ILE A 118 -14.50 6.22 1.43
CA ILE A 118 -13.85 7.25 2.24
C ILE A 118 -12.43 7.50 1.70
N ASP A 119 -11.96 8.74 1.87
CA ASP A 119 -10.55 9.07 1.79
C ASP A 119 -10.05 9.71 3.09
N SER A 120 -8.82 9.38 3.48
CA SER A 120 -8.14 9.98 4.62
C SER A 120 -6.73 10.40 4.23
N ASN A 121 -6.34 11.63 4.57
CA ASN A 121 -5.04 12.18 4.21
C ASN A 121 -4.10 12.21 5.41
N ALA A 122 -2.93 11.58 5.26
CA ALA A 122 -1.86 11.58 6.25
C ALA A 122 -0.61 12.25 5.67
N GLY A 123 0.08 13.04 6.51
CA GLY A 123 1.43 13.52 6.21
C GLY A 123 2.49 12.65 6.88
N GLY A 124 3.76 12.86 6.53
CA GLY A 124 4.90 12.20 7.14
C GLY A 124 5.83 11.60 6.10
N TYR A 125 6.51 10.52 6.48
CA TYR A 125 7.55 9.90 5.65
C TYR A 125 7.06 8.70 4.83
N PHE A 126 5.93 8.09 5.18
CA PHE A 126 5.44 6.89 4.50
C PHE A 126 5.22 7.09 2.99
N GLY A 127 4.46 8.12 2.60
CA GLY A 127 4.20 8.42 1.18
C GLY A 127 5.48 8.61 0.35
N PRO A 128 6.42 9.46 0.79
CA PRO A 128 7.74 9.57 0.17
C PRO A 128 8.53 8.27 0.11
N TYR A 129 8.60 7.50 1.21
CA TYR A 129 9.35 6.25 1.22
C TYR A 129 8.75 5.19 0.31
N LEU A 130 7.43 5.13 0.19
CA LEU A 130 6.76 4.28 -0.80
C LEU A 130 7.14 4.69 -2.25
N LYS A 131 7.15 6.00 -2.53
CA LYS A 131 7.61 6.53 -3.83
C LYS A 131 9.08 6.19 -4.09
N PHE A 132 9.93 6.35 -3.07
CA PHE A 132 11.36 6.04 -3.17
C PHE A 132 11.61 4.54 -3.28
N ALA A 133 10.73 3.68 -2.79
CA ALA A 133 10.74 2.25 -3.06
C ALA A 133 10.29 1.92 -4.50
N GLY A 134 9.84 2.91 -5.28
CA GLY A 134 9.48 2.75 -6.68
C GLY A 134 8.03 2.36 -6.92
N TRP A 135 7.11 2.85 -6.07
CA TRP A 135 5.68 2.60 -6.15
C TRP A 135 4.86 3.88 -6.11
N ASP A 136 3.86 4.01 -6.99
CA ASP A 136 2.92 5.14 -7.00
C ASP A 136 1.77 4.97 -5.99
N ALA A 137 1.40 3.71 -5.71
CA ALA A 137 0.42 3.33 -4.71
C ALA A 137 0.71 1.92 -4.17
N LEU A 138 0.17 1.64 -2.98
CA LEU A 138 0.07 0.34 -2.35
C LEU A 138 -1.41 -0.05 -2.28
N GLU A 139 -1.75 -1.21 -2.83
CA GLU A 139 -3.08 -1.81 -2.81
C GLU A 139 -3.02 -3.06 -1.93
N ILE A 140 -3.84 -3.10 -0.88
CA ILE A 140 -3.98 -4.26 0.01
C ILE A 140 -5.40 -4.80 -0.15
N GLN A 141 -5.50 -6.05 -0.61
CA GLN A 141 -6.75 -6.78 -0.78
C GLN A 141 -6.74 -8.05 0.07
N GLY A 142 -7.92 -8.62 0.30
CA GLY A 142 -8.08 -9.88 1.00
C GLY A 142 -7.98 -9.73 2.53
N LYS A 143 -8.00 -10.88 3.19
CA LYS A 143 -7.86 -11.03 4.62
C LYS A 143 -6.83 -12.11 4.91
N ALA A 144 -5.85 -11.77 5.74
CA ALA A 144 -4.92 -12.76 6.28
C ALA A 144 -5.64 -13.68 7.27
N GLU A 145 -5.22 -14.94 7.34
CA GLU A 145 -5.77 -15.90 8.31
C GLU A 145 -5.32 -15.62 9.76
N ARG A 146 -4.23 -14.87 9.92
CA ARG A 146 -3.57 -14.50 11.19
C ARG A 146 -3.01 -13.08 11.08
N ASP A 147 -2.51 -12.55 12.20
CA ASP A 147 -1.84 -11.26 12.20
C ASP A 147 -0.55 -11.32 11.38
N VAL A 148 -0.39 -10.34 10.49
CA VAL A 148 0.73 -10.27 9.54
C VAL A 148 1.30 -8.86 9.47
N ILE A 149 2.59 -8.79 9.19
CA ILE A 149 3.30 -7.57 8.82
C ILE A 149 3.65 -7.62 7.33
N ILE A 150 3.39 -6.52 6.63
CA ILE A 150 3.91 -6.27 5.29
C ILE A 150 5.18 -5.42 5.45
N MET A 151 6.33 -5.94 5.04
CA MET A 151 7.58 -5.18 5.02
C MET A 151 7.95 -4.82 3.57
N ILE A 152 8.23 -3.54 3.33
CA ILE A 152 8.70 -3.03 2.03
C ILE A 152 10.13 -2.52 2.23
N ASN A 153 11.11 -3.34 1.85
CA ASN A 153 12.51 -2.91 1.78
C ASN A 153 12.80 -2.32 0.40
N GLY A 154 12.67 -0.99 0.30
CA GLY A 154 12.91 -0.24 -0.94
C GLY A 154 14.38 -0.10 -1.35
N ASP A 155 15.32 -0.43 -0.47
CA ASP A 155 16.75 -0.39 -0.75
C ASP A 155 17.23 -1.72 -1.37
N GLU A 156 16.70 -2.84 -0.89
CA GLU A 156 16.96 -4.18 -1.45
C GLU A 156 16.02 -4.54 -2.61
N GLY A 157 14.95 -3.77 -2.82
CA GLY A 157 13.94 -4.12 -3.81
C GLY A 157 13.17 -5.38 -3.40
N ARG A 158 12.81 -5.50 -2.12
CA ARG A 158 12.18 -6.71 -1.54
C ARG A 158 10.90 -6.34 -0.80
N VAL A 159 9.84 -7.11 -0.98
CA VAL A 159 8.58 -7.02 -0.23
C VAL A 159 8.29 -8.38 0.39
N THR A 160 7.87 -8.41 1.66
CA THR A 160 7.48 -9.64 2.36
C THR A 160 6.12 -9.51 3.04
N ILE A 161 5.43 -10.65 3.16
CA ILE A 161 4.33 -10.85 4.11
C ILE A 161 4.86 -11.81 5.16
N GLU A 162 4.83 -11.41 6.42
CA GLU A 162 5.34 -12.17 7.55
C GLU A 162 4.23 -12.36 8.57
N GLU A 163 3.95 -13.60 9.01
CA GLU A 163 3.13 -13.87 10.18
C GLU A 163 3.81 -13.29 11.42
N ALA A 164 3.04 -12.56 12.23
CA ALA A 164 3.52 -11.74 13.33
C ALA A 164 2.75 -12.11 14.61
N PRO A 165 3.13 -13.20 15.30
CA PRO A 165 2.31 -13.81 16.36
C PRO A 165 2.49 -13.17 17.75
N LEU A 166 3.43 -12.23 17.92
CA LEU A 166 3.79 -11.68 19.24
C LEU A 166 3.48 -10.17 19.38
N GLU A 167 2.95 -9.56 18.33
CA GLU A 167 2.45 -8.18 18.21
C GLU A 167 1.11 -7.96 18.93
#